data_AF-A0A920RKH7-F1
#
_entry.id   AF-A0A920RKH7-F1
#
_cell.length_a   1.000
_cell.length_b   1.000
_cell.length_c   1.000
_cell.angle_alpha   90.00
_cell.angle_beta   90.00
_cell.angle_gamma   90.00
#
_symmetry.space_group_name_H-M   'P 1'
#
loop_
_entity.id
_entity.type
_entity.pdbx_description
1 polymer ?
#
loop_
_entity_poly.entity_id
_entity_poly.type
_entity_poly.pdbx_seq_one_letter_code
_entity_poly.pdbx_strand_id
1 'polypeptide(L)'
;MFDFGTRTVRPDHLELLDHLVTEFITGGWSMKKLHRVITTSRAYQRESRIDTSDPAETRDPDNRLFRRVPVRRMEGEVMRDSLLALSGKLDTTIGERSFRAPRPPPACGGRSTTVTPVTTSSRCSNRSTRPVSRNATRGHETIAPQQSLALANSRMVQDLSASIGRRLSKQVPPGFVDAAYETILGRAPSATNGR
;
A
#
# COMPACT_ATOMS: atom_id res chain seq x y z
N MET A 1 16.87 -31.37 -7.23
CA MET A 1 17.61 -31.65 -5.99
C MET A 1 17.74 -30.34 -5.23
N PHE A 2 17.39 -30.38 -3.96
CA PHE A 2 17.12 -29.27 -3.06
C PHE A 2 18.36 -28.42 -2.77
N ASP A 3 18.38 -27.15 -3.17
CA ASP A 3 19.28 -26.16 -2.57
C ASP A 3 18.41 -25.21 -1.71
N PHE A 4 18.07 -25.68 -0.51
CA PHE A 4 17.40 -24.86 0.51
C PHE A 4 18.44 -23.96 1.19
N GLY A 5 18.96 -22.96 0.48
CA GLY A 5 19.69 -21.85 1.09
C GLY A 5 21.13 -22.14 1.52
N THR A 6 21.83 -23.12 0.94
CA THR A 6 23.27 -23.31 1.26
C THR A 6 24.15 -22.15 0.78
N ARG A 7 23.65 -21.34 -0.16
CA ARG A 7 24.31 -20.14 -0.68
C ARG A 7 23.79 -18.82 -0.11
N THR A 8 22.87 -18.86 0.85
CA THR A 8 22.32 -17.64 1.46
C THR A 8 23.11 -17.25 2.69
N VAL A 9 23.30 -15.94 2.88
CA VAL A 9 23.87 -15.39 4.11
C VAL A 9 23.01 -15.84 5.29
N ARG A 10 23.67 -16.22 6.40
CA ARG A 10 23.00 -16.62 7.64
C ARG A 10 22.03 -15.51 8.08
N PRO A 11 20.78 -15.82 8.44
CA PRO A 11 19.85 -14.82 8.94
C PRO A 11 20.42 -14.09 10.15
N ASP A 12 20.25 -12.77 10.21
CA ASP A 12 20.76 -11.94 11.31
C ASP A 12 20.18 -12.33 12.68
N HIS A 13 18.93 -12.80 12.72
CA HIS A 13 18.19 -13.11 13.94
C HIS A 13 17.60 -14.52 13.93
N LEU A 14 18.46 -15.53 14.06
CA LEU A 14 18.01 -16.93 14.07
C LEU A 14 17.14 -17.27 15.28
N GLU A 15 17.52 -16.80 16.48
CA GLU A 15 16.77 -17.07 17.71
C GLU A 15 15.33 -16.55 17.64
N LEU A 16 15.13 -15.41 16.96
CA LEU A 16 13.80 -14.86 16.71
C LEU A 16 12.97 -15.77 15.79
N LEU A 17 13.59 -16.32 14.74
CA LEU A 17 12.92 -17.24 13.83
C LEU A 17 12.55 -18.54 14.53
N ASP A 18 13.46 -19.09 15.35
CA ASP A 18 13.19 -20.30 16.14
C ASP A 18 12.05 -20.08 17.14
N HIS A 19 11.99 -18.91 17.77
CA HIS A 19 10.86 -18.53 18.63
C HIS A 19 9.54 -18.47 17.85
N LEU A 20 9.52 -17.80 16.69
CA LEU A 20 8.32 -17.70 15.85
C LEU A 20 7.86 -19.07 15.32
N VAL A 21 8.80 -19.96 14.98
CA VAL A 21 8.50 -21.33 14.57
C VAL A 21 7.88 -22.11 15.74
N THR A 22 8.41 -21.95 16.95
CA THR A 22 7.86 -22.60 18.15
C THR A 22 6.43 -22.11 18.43
N GLU A 23 6.17 -20.81 18.37
CA GLU A 23 4.83 -20.22 18.48
C GLU A 23 3.88 -20.69 17.36
N PHE A 24 4.40 -20.90 16.15
CA PHE A 24 3.61 -21.40 15.03
C PHE A 24 3.18 -22.86 15.22
N ILE A 25 4.10 -23.72 15.66
CA ILE A 25 3.83 -25.14 15.92
C ILE A 25 2.87 -25.29 17.11
N THR A 26 3.16 -24.63 18.24
CA THR A 26 2.32 -24.66 19.44
C THR A 26 0.94 -24.01 19.20
N GLY A 27 0.88 -23.00 18.32
CA GLY A 27 -0.35 -22.34 17.89
C GLY A 27 -1.25 -23.19 16.97
N GLY A 28 -0.81 -24.38 16.57
CA GLY A 28 -1.55 -25.30 15.70
C GLY A 28 -1.47 -24.92 14.22
N TRP A 29 -0.32 -24.43 13.76
CA TRP A 29 -0.05 -24.12 12.34
C TRP A 29 -0.99 -23.04 11.76
N SER A 30 -1.50 -22.16 12.61
CA SER A 30 -2.43 -21.11 12.22
C SER A 30 -1.69 -19.83 11.81
N MET A 31 -1.73 -19.49 10.52
CA MET A 31 -1.11 -18.26 10.00
C MET A 31 -1.69 -16.99 10.66
N LYS A 32 -2.99 -16.99 10.96
CA LYS A 32 -3.66 -15.87 11.64
C LYS A 32 -3.08 -15.62 13.04
N LYS A 33 -2.78 -16.67 13.80
CA LYS A 33 -2.17 -16.55 15.13
C LYS A 33 -0.73 -16.04 15.02
N LEU A 34 0.05 -16.57 14.09
CA LEU A 34 1.42 -16.10 13.85
C LEU A 34 1.45 -14.61 13.49
N HIS A 35 0.61 -14.18 12.55
CA HIS A 35 0.48 -12.75 12.21
C HIS A 35 0.10 -11.92 13.43
N ARG A 36 -0.83 -12.41 14.28
CA ARG A 36 -1.19 -11.71 15.52
C ARG A 36 0.04 -11.52 16.41
N VAL A 37 0.82 -12.57 16.68
CA VAL A 37 2.05 -12.49 17.50
C VAL A 37 3.01 -11.42 16.96
N ILE A 38 3.26 -11.44 15.65
CA ILE A 38 4.14 -10.45 15.00
C ILE A 38 3.58 -9.04 15.18
N THR A 39 2.30 -8.81 14.87
CA THR A 39 1.68 -7.47 14.97
C THR A 39 1.54 -6.94 16.40
N THR A 40 1.52 -7.84 17.39
CA THR A 40 1.49 -7.47 18.81
C THR A 40 2.87 -7.33 19.44
N SER A 41 3.94 -7.64 18.70
CA SER A 41 5.30 -7.53 19.21
C SER A 41 5.71 -6.07 19.43
N ARG A 42 6.57 -5.83 20.44
CA ARG A 42 7.12 -4.50 20.70
C ARG A 42 7.87 -3.94 19.50
N ALA A 43 8.57 -4.78 18.74
CA ALA A 43 9.28 -4.36 17.53
C ALA A 43 8.32 -3.85 16.45
N TYR A 44 7.17 -4.50 16.26
CA TYR A 44 6.15 -4.05 15.29
C TYR A 44 5.41 -2.79 15.73
N GLN A 45 5.14 -2.64 17.02
CA GLN A 45 4.41 -1.49 17.58
C GLN A 45 5.28 -0.25 17.81
N ARG A 46 6.59 -0.34 17.52
CA ARG A 46 7.50 0.79 17.65
C ARG A 46 7.20 1.85 16.60
N GLU A 47 7.26 3.10 17.05
CA GLU A 47 7.16 4.24 16.15
C GLU A 47 8.36 4.29 15.20
N SER A 48 8.10 4.50 13.92
CA SER A 48 9.12 4.51 12.87
C SER A 48 9.64 5.93 12.55
N ARG A 49 9.69 6.82 13.54
CA ARG A 49 10.24 8.17 13.38
C ARG A 49 11.75 8.11 13.22
N ILE A 50 12.25 8.72 12.15
CA ILE A 50 13.67 8.93 11.92
C ILE A 50 14.01 10.30 12.47
N ASP A 51 14.73 10.33 13.58
CA ASP A 51 15.32 11.55 14.13
C ASP A 51 16.84 11.41 14.03
N THR A 52 17.46 12.27 13.22
CA THR A 52 18.91 12.25 12.98
C THR A 52 19.71 12.55 14.26
N SER A 53 19.08 13.14 15.28
CA SER A 53 19.71 13.40 16.58
C SER A 53 19.64 12.20 17.54
N ASP A 54 18.92 11.14 17.19
CA ASP A 54 18.75 9.97 18.04
C ASP A 54 20.02 9.09 18.04
N PRO A 55 20.63 8.83 19.21
CA PRO A 55 21.82 7.98 19.30
C PRO A 55 21.59 6.55 18.80
N ALA A 56 20.33 6.09 18.72
CA ALA A 56 20.00 4.79 18.15
C ALA A 56 20.24 4.72 16.64
N GLU A 57 20.11 5.84 15.92
CA GLU A 57 20.39 5.91 14.47
C GLU A 57 21.89 5.84 14.18
N THR A 58 22.72 6.41 15.06
CA THR A 58 24.18 6.29 14.97
C THR A 58 24.66 4.86 15.27
N ARG A 59 23.94 4.13 16.12
CA ARG A 59 24.31 2.77 16.54
C ARG A 59 23.90 1.67 15.56
N ASP A 60 22.79 1.83 14.84
CA ASP A 60 22.29 0.84 13.87
C ASP A 60 21.75 1.54 12.60
N PRO A 61 22.64 2.10 11.74
CA PRO A 61 22.22 2.83 10.54
C PRO A 61 21.49 1.92 9.54
N ASP A 62 21.90 0.66 9.44
CA ASP A 62 21.33 -0.35 8.54
C ASP A 62 20.01 -0.94 9.07
N ASN A 63 19.57 -0.55 10.27
CA ASN A 63 18.34 -1.01 10.91
C ASN A 63 18.25 -2.55 10.99
N ARG A 64 19.38 -3.21 11.29
CA ARG A 64 19.44 -4.67 11.39
C ARG A 64 18.61 -5.19 12.55
N LEU A 65 18.41 -4.40 13.60
CA LEU A 65 17.60 -4.76 14.76
C LEU A 65 16.10 -4.51 14.58
N PHE A 66 15.65 -4.13 13.37
CA PHE A 66 14.26 -3.78 13.06
C PHE A 66 13.67 -2.76 14.05
N ARG A 67 14.47 -1.76 14.43
CA ARG A 67 14.05 -0.68 15.32
C ARG A 67 12.90 0.12 14.72
N ARG A 68 12.96 0.34 13.42
CA ARG A 68 11.99 1.11 12.64
C ARG A 68 11.52 0.31 11.43
N VAL A 69 10.35 0.64 10.91
CA VAL A 69 9.92 0.19 9.59
C VAL A 69 10.63 1.06 8.54
N PRO A 70 11.27 0.46 7.52
CA PRO A 70 11.90 1.24 6.46
C PRO A 70 10.83 2.02 5.69
N VAL A 71 11.11 3.31 5.44
CA VAL A 71 10.23 4.16 4.63
C VAL A 71 10.18 3.60 3.22
N ARG A 72 8.98 3.17 2.79
CA ARG A 72 8.74 2.71 1.42
C ARG A 72 8.12 3.83 0.62
N ARG A 73 8.54 3.94 -0.63
CA ARG A 73 7.90 4.86 -1.59
C ARG A 73 6.51 4.30 -1.92
N MET A 74 5.51 5.18 -1.95
CA MET A 74 4.17 4.79 -2.35
C MET A 74 4.13 4.50 -3.85
N GLU A 75 3.58 3.34 -4.22
CA GLU A 75 3.34 2.96 -5.61
C GLU A 75 2.25 3.86 -6.22
N GLY A 76 2.30 4.11 -7.53
CA GLY A 76 1.31 4.95 -8.22
C GLY A 76 -0.13 4.42 -8.12
N GLU A 77 -0.29 3.10 -8.03
CA GLU A 77 -1.56 2.41 -7.84
C GLU A 77 -2.17 2.72 -6.47
N VAL A 78 -1.34 2.74 -5.42
CA VAL A 78 -1.75 3.10 -4.06
C VAL A 78 -2.21 4.55 -4.03
N MET A 79 -1.43 5.45 -4.64
CA MET A 79 -1.81 6.87 -4.74
C MET A 79 -3.15 7.06 -5.45
N ARG A 80 -3.35 6.36 -6.58
CA ARG A 80 -4.61 6.42 -7.33
C ARG A 80 -5.80 5.92 -6.51
N ASP A 81 -5.62 4.80 -5.80
CA ASP A 81 -6.68 4.20 -4.99
C ASP A 81 -7.04 5.04 -3.76
N SER A 82 -6.04 5.67 -3.13
CA SER A 82 -6.27 6.64 -2.07
C SER A 82 -7.10 7.84 -2.55
N LEU A 83 -6.80 8.42 -3.72
CA LEU A 83 -7.58 9.54 -4.27
C LEU A 83 -9.02 9.15 -4.61
N LEU A 84 -9.23 7.94 -5.15
CA LEU A 84 -10.56 7.41 -5.42
C LEU A 84 -11.36 7.15 -4.14
N ALA A 85 -10.70 6.63 -3.10
CA ALA A 85 -11.31 6.43 -1.79
C ALA A 85 -11.71 7.76 -1.15
N LEU A 86 -10.80 8.73 -1.10
CA LEU A 86 -11.03 10.06 -0.50
C LEU A 86 -12.11 10.87 -1.23
N SER A 87 -12.17 10.76 -2.56
CA SER A 87 -13.24 11.39 -3.35
C SER A 87 -14.61 10.71 -3.16
N GLY A 88 -14.64 9.47 -2.66
CA GLY A 88 -15.83 8.64 -2.55
C GLY A 88 -16.31 8.08 -3.90
N LYS A 89 -15.44 8.03 -4.90
CA LYS A 89 -15.71 7.43 -6.22
C LYS A 89 -15.20 5.98 -6.34
N LEU A 90 -14.61 5.46 -5.27
CA LEU A 90 -14.18 4.06 -5.21
C LEU A 90 -15.40 3.16 -5.02
N ASP A 91 -15.67 2.31 -6.02
CA ASP A 91 -16.67 1.26 -5.91
C ASP A 91 -16.01 0.02 -5.29
N THR A 92 -16.39 -0.29 -4.05
CA THR A 92 -15.89 -1.46 -3.31
C THR A 92 -16.72 -2.71 -3.54
N THR A 93 -17.77 -2.65 -4.38
CA THR A 93 -18.55 -3.82 -4.72
C THR A 93 -17.64 -4.83 -5.42
N ILE A 94 -17.53 -6.03 -4.82
CA ILE A 94 -16.85 -7.15 -5.45
C ILE A 94 -17.72 -7.52 -6.65
N GLY A 95 -17.19 -7.32 -7.86
CA GLY A 95 -17.88 -7.75 -9.06
C GLY A 95 -18.17 -9.24 -8.95
N GLU A 96 -19.45 -9.61 -8.99
CA GLU A 96 -19.86 -11.01 -9.14
C GLU A 96 -19.10 -11.61 -10.34
N ARG A 97 -18.77 -12.90 -10.24
CA ARG A 97 -18.04 -13.69 -11.23
C ARG A 97 -18.43 -13.22 -12.65
N SER A 98 -17.47 -12.71 -13.41
CA SER A 98 -17.69 -12.04 -14.69
C SER A 98 -18.23 -13.01 -15.75
N PHE A 99 -19.51 -13.35 -15.66
CA PHE A 99 -20.25 -14.11 -16.68
C PHE A 99 -21.30 -13.23 -17.36
N ARG A 100 -21.66 -12.09 -16.75
CA ARG A 100 -22.57 -11.12 -17.36
C ARG A 100 -21.79 -10.05 -18.12
N ALA A 101 -22.37 -9.68 -19.27
CA ALA A 101 -21.83 -8.84 -20.33
C ALA A 101 -20.97 -7.63 -19.86
N PRO A 102 -20.05 -7.12 -20.72
CA PRO A 102 -19.21 -5.98 -20.38
C PRO A 102 -20.06 -4.84 -19.82
N ARG A 103 -19.90 -4.53 -18.54
CA ARG A 103 -20.50 -3.32 -17.97
C ARG A 103 -19.88 -2.15 -18.74
N PRO A 104 -20.67 -1.18 -19.25
CA PRO A 104 -20.10 0.00 -19.87
C PRO A 104 -19.09 0.62 -18.89
N PRO A 105 -17.91 1.07 -19.37
CA PRO A 105 -16.93 1.67 -18.49
C PRO A 105 -17.62 2.76 -17.67
N PRO A 106 -17.38 2.84 -16.35
CA PRO A 106 -17.99 3.89 -15.55
C PRO A 106 -17.67 5.23 -16.21
N ALA A 107 -18.67 6.11 -16.30
CA ALA A 107 -18.48 7.48 -16.75
C ALA A 107 -17.24 8.05 -16.02
N CYS A 108 -16.32 8.60 -16.82
CA CYS A 108 -14.96 8.99 -16.46
C CYS A 108 -14.71 9.16 -14.94
N GLY A 109 -13.92 8.25 -14.36
CA GLY A 109 -13.36 8.42 -13.01
C GLY A 109 -13.83 7.45 -11.92
N GLY A 110 -14.59 6.40 -12.25
CA GLY A 110 -14.88 5.30 -11.33
C GLY A 110 -13.88 4.14 -11.48
N ARG A 111 -13.52 3.48 -10.38
CA ARG A 111 -12.75 2.21 -10.39
C ARG A 111 -13.64 1.10 -9.85
N SER A 112 -13.73 -0.01 -10.59
CA SER A 112 -14.39 -1.25 -10.20
C SER A 112 -13.42 -2.42 -10.38
N THR A 113 -13.51 -3.42 -9.49
CA THR A 113 -12.67 -4.63 -9.53
C THR A 113 -13.43 -5.73 -10.26
N THR A 114 -12.92 -6.16 -11.42
CA THR A 114 -13.45 -7.30 -12.17
C THR A 114 -12.46 -8.47 -12.14
N VAL A 115 -12.96 -9.67 -11.80
CA VAL A 115 -12.18 -10.91 -11.83
C VAL A 115 -12.50 -11.64 -13.14
N THR A 116 -11.62 -11.50 -14.13
CA THR A 116 -11.78 -12.20 -15.42
C THR A 116 -11.02 -13.53 -15.40
N PRO A 117 -11.66 -14.67 -15.68
CA PRO A 117 -10.93 -15.92 -15.89
C PRO A 117 -10.10 -15.80 -17.18
N VAL A 118 -8.78 -15.97 -17.06
CA VAL A 118 -7.88 -16.03 -18.23
C VAL A 118 -7.84 -17.48 -18.69
N THR A 119 -8.46 -17.78 -19.83
CA THR A 119 -8.25 -19.06 -20.53
C THR A 119 -7.02 -18.94 -21.43
N THR A 120 -6.17 -19.97 -21.42
CA THR A 120 -4.84 -20.00 -22.07
C THR A 120 -4.87 -19.80 -23.59
N SER A 121 -6.06 -19.81 -24.22
CA SER A 121 -6.26 -19.69 -25.67
C SER A 121 -6.76 -18.32 -26.14
N SER A 122 -7.15 -17.40 -25.26
CA SER A 122 -7.69 -16.11 -25.70
C SER A 122 -6.55 -15.13 -26.03
N ARG A 123 -6.10 -15.17 -27.28
CA ARG A 123 -5.26 -14.12 -27.90
C ARG A 123 -6.15 -12.88 -28.16
N CYS A 124 -6.56 -12.19 -27.10
CA CYS A 124 -7.33 -10.95 -27.20
C CYS A 124 -6.42 -9.73 -27.07
N SER A 125 -6.39 -8.97 -28.16
CA SER A 125 -5.76 -7.67 -28.39
C SER A 125 -6.35 -6.56 -27.53
N ASN A 126 -6.26 -6.67 -26.20
CA ASN A 126 -6.68 -5.60 -25.32
C ASN A 126 -5.50 -4.66 -25.12
N ARG A 127 -5.48 -3.60 -25.93
CA ARG A 127 -4.73 -2.35 -25.71
C ARG A 127 -5.28 -1.66 -24.45
N SER A 128 -5.13 -2.30 -23.30
CA SER A 128 -5.26 -1.68 -22.00
C SER A 128 -3.86 -1.49 -21.48
N THR A 129 -3.55 -0.29 -21.01
CA THR A 129 -2.27 0.12 -20.39
C THR A 129 -1.97 -0.61 -19.06
N ARG A 130 -2.49 -1.83 -18.87
CA ARG A 130 -2.25 -2.67 -17.70
C ARG A 130 -1.34 -3.83 -18.09
N PRO A 131 -0.13 -3.95 -17.53
CA PRO A 131 0.63 -5.18 -17.68
C PRO A 131 -0.12 -6.29 -16.94
N VAL A 132 -0.76 -7.19 -17.69
CA VAL A 132 -1.29 -8.44 -17.14
C VAL A 132 -0.10 -9.40 -17.03
N SER A 133 0.56 -9.42 -15.88
CA SER A 133 1.52 -10.48 -15.56
C SER A 133 0.76 -11.79 -15.39
N ARG A 134 1.15 -12.79 -16.18
CA ARG A 134 0.56 -14.14 -16.17
C ARG A 134 1.12 -15.04 -15.06
N ASN A 135 2.08 -14.53 -14.28
CA ASN A 135 2.70 -15.23 -13.16
C ASN A 135 2.39 -14.45 -11.87
N ALA A 136 2.02 -15.16 -10.80
CA ALA A 136 1.78 -14.61 -9.47
C ALA A 136 3.08 -14.15 -8.76
N THR A 137 4.04 -13.62 -9.51
CA THR A 137 5.15 -12.82 -8.99
C THR A 137 4.69 -11.37 -8.96
N ARG A 138 4.84 -10.71 -7.81
CA ARG A 138 4.61 -9.27 -7.60
C ARG A 138 5.54 -8.50 -8.54
N GLY A 139 5.06 -8.22 -9.75
CA GLY A 139 5.84 -7.63 -10.82
C GLY A 139 5.81 -6.12 -10.74
N HIS A 140 7.00 -5.52 -10.59
CA HIS A 140 7.34 -4.10 -10.69
C HIS A 140 6.69 -3.17 -9.66
N GLU A 141 7.50 -2.71 -8.71
CA GLU A 141 7.17 -1.49 -7.98
C GLU A 141 7.13 -0.32 -8.99
N THR A 142 5.93 0.26 -9.18
CA THR A 142 5.64 1.42 -10.05
C THR A 142 6.19 2.71 -9.42
N ILE A 143 7.49 2.74 -9.12
CA ILE A 143 8.19 3.87 -8.50
C ILE A 143 8.89 4.75 -9.55
N ALA A 144 8.68 4.48 -10.84
CA ALA A 144 9.32 5.26 -11.90
C ALA A 144 8.86 6.74 -11.84
N PRO A 145 9.78 7.72 -11.87
CA PRO A 145 9.43 9.15 -11.75
C PRO A 145 8.48 9.62 -12.85
N GLN A 146 8.56 9.00 -14.04
CA GLN A 146 7.66 9.27 -15.16
C GLN A 146 6.20 8.96 -14.84
N GLN A 147 5.93 7.88 -14.09
CA GLN A 147 4.58 7.49 -13.69
C GLN A 147 4.03 8.45 -12.63
N SER A 148 4.87 8.91 -11.70
CA SER A 148 4.51 9.94 -10.72
C SER A 148 4.19 11.28 -11.39
N LEU A 149 5.00 11.70 -12.37
CA LEU A 149 4.76 12.91 -13.14
C LEU A 149 3.47 12.82 -13.99
N ALA A 150 3.25 11.67 -14.64
CA ALA A 150 2.05 11.41 -15.41
C ALA A 150 0.78 11.45 -14.53
N LEU A 151 0.85 10.92 -13.31
CA LEU A 151 -0.24 11.01 -12.34
C LEU A 151 -0.53 12.46 -11.94
N ALA A 152 0.50 13.23 -11.55
CA ALA A 152 0.34 14.63 -11.14
C ALA A 152 -0.29 15.49 -12.24
N ASN A 153 0.06 15.23 -13.50
CA ASN A 153 -0.47 15.95 -14.66
C ASN A 153 -1.77 15.36 -15.24
N SER A 154 -2.29 14.27 -14.66
CA SER A 154 -3.49 13.62 -15.21
C SER A 154 -4.76 14.40 -14.87
N ARG A 155 -5.68 14.53 -15.84
CA ARG A 155 -7.01 15.13 -15.62
C ARG A 155 -7.80 14.39 -14.53
N MET A 156 -7.63 13.06 -14.45
CA MET A 156 -8.23 12.25 -13.39
C MET A 156 -7.85 12.78 -12.00
N VAL A 157 -6.57 13.03 -11.74
CA VAL A 157 -6.10 13.52 -10.43
C VAL A 157 -6.61 14.92 -10.16
N GLN A 158 -6.66 15.80 -11.18
CA GLN A 158 -7.24 17.14 -11.05
C GLN A 158 -8.73 17.10 -10.70
N ASP A 159 -9.51 16.27 -11.38
CA ASP A 159 -10.95 16.08 -11.14
C ASP A 159 -11.23 15.49 -9.75
N LEU A 160 -10.41 14.51 -9.33
CA LEU A 160 -10.49 13.90 -8.00
C LEU A 160 -10.12 14.91 -6.92
N SER A 161 -9.04 15.67 -7.10
CA SER A 161 -8.63 16.74 -6.19
C SER A 161 -9.73 17.78 -6.00
N ALA A 162 -10.33 18.26 -7.09
CA ALA A 162 -11.47 19.19 -7.02
C ALA A 162 -12.67 18.59 -6.29
N SER A 163 -12.95 17.29 -6.47
CA SER A 163 -14.03 16.62 -5.75
C SER A 163 -13.75 16.46 -4.24
N ILE A 164 -12.49 16.21 -3.85
CA ILE A 164 -12.06 16.14 -2.45
C ILE A 164 -12.17 17.53 -1.80
N GLY A 165 -11.69 18.58 -2.47
CA GLY A 165 -11.80 19.96 -2.01
C GLY A 165 -13.25 20.38 -1.75
N ARG A 166 -14.17 20.07 -2.68
CA ARG A 166 -15.62 20.31 -2.49
C ARG A 166 -16.24 19.54 -1.33
N ARG A 167 -15.67 18.40 -0.93
CA ARG A 167 -16.14 17.64 0.24
C ARG A 167 -15.63 18.26 1.52
N LEU A 168 -14.35 18.62 1.58
CA LEU A 168 -13.73 19.26 2.73
C LEU A 168 -14.30 20.67 2.98
N SER A 169 -14.62 21.43 1.92
CA SER A 169 -15.20 22.77 2.05
C SER A 169 -16.60 22.81 2.66
N LYS A 170 -17.27 21.66 2.78
CA LYS A 170 -18.55 21.54 3.52
C LYS A 170 -18.33 21.51 5.04
N GLN A 171 -17.11 21.30 5.50
CA GLN A 171 -16.74 21.33 6.93
C GLN A 171 -16.28 22.76 7.30
N VAL A 172 -16.67 23.22 8.49
CA VAL A 172 -16.63 24.64 8.93
C VAL A 172 -15.19 25.20 9.01
N PRO A 173 -14.94 26.48 8.66
CA PRO A 173 -13.61 27.07 8.46
C PRO A 173 -12.57 27.01 9.59
N PRO A 174 -12.89 27.06 10.91
CA PRO A 174 -11.83 27.03 11.93
C PRO A 174 -11.20 25.65 12.11
N GLY A 175 -11.71 24.61 11.42
CA GLY A 175 -11.15 23.25 11.41
C GLY A 175 -10.87 22.69 10.01
N PHE A 176 -10.94 23.52 8.95
CA PHE A 176 -10.72 23.03 7.59
C PHE A 176 -9.29 22.50 7.39
N VAL A 177 -8.30 23.23 7.90
CA VAL A 177 -6.88 22.84 7.80
C VAL A 177 -6.65 21.54 8.55
N ASP A 178 -7.12 21.46 9.80
CA ASP A 178 -6.98 20.26 10.62
C ASP A 178 -7.66 19.05 9.97
N ALA A 179 -8.91 19.21 9.53
CA ALA A 179 -9.65 18.17 8.83
C ALA A 179 -8.99 17.75 7.51
N ALA A 180 -8.41 18.70 6.76
CA ALA A 180 -7.67 18.40 5.53
C ALA A 180 -6.39 17.60 5.82
N TYR A 181 -5.65 17.99 6.85
CA TYR A 181 -4.43 17.28 7.30
C TYR A 181 -4.75 15.87 7.79
N GLU A 182 -5.79 15.70 8.60
CA GLU A 182 -6.23 14.39 9.08
C GLU A 182 -6.75 13.52 7.93
N THR A 183 -7.53 14.09 7.02
CA THR A 183 -8.14 13.33 5.90
C THR A 183 -7.10 12.91 4.85
N ILE A 184 -6.14 13.78 4.51
CA ILE A 184 -5.18 13.53 3.42
C ILE A 184 -3.92 12.84 3.93
N LEU A 185 -3.38 13.29 5.07
CA LEU A 185 -2.09 12.84 5.59
C LEU A 185 -2.21 11.93 6.82
N GLY A 186 -3.41 11.77 7.39
CA GLY A 186 -3.62 10.93 8.57
C GLY A 186 -2.90 11.44 9.83
N ARG A 187 -2.51 12.73 9.85
CA ARG A 187 -1.79 13.35 10.97
C ARG A 187 -2.31 14.75 11.24
N ALA A 188 -2.24 15.18 12.49
CA ALA A 188 -2.52 16.56 12.86
C ALA A 188 -1.45 17.52 12.28
N PRO A 189 -1.80 18.78 11.98
CA PRO A 189 -0.83 19.77 11.57
C PRO A 189 0.16 20.05 12.71
N SER A 190 1.45 20.10 12.38
CA SER A 190 2.48 20.55 13.32
C SER A 190 2.75 22.05 13.13
N ALA A 191 3.15 22.75 14.20
CA ALA A 191 3.41 24.19 14.20
C ALA A 191 4.40 24.66 13.11
N THR A 192 5.27 23.77 12.63
CA THR A 192 6.23 24.04 11.55
C THR A 192 5.59 24.11 10.16
N ASN A 193 4.45 23.47 9.95
CA ASN A 193 3.79 23.33 8.64
C ASN A 193 2.64 24.33 8.40
N GLY A 194 2.40 25.23 9.35
CA GLY A 194 1.26 26.16 9.36
C GLY A 194 1.59 27.62 8.99
N ARG A 195 2.70 27.87 8.28
CA ARG A 195 3.03 29.19 7.72
C ARG A 195 2.78 29.23 6.23
#